data_AF-A0A1V3WS29-F1
#
_entry.id   AF-A0A1V3WS29-F1
#
_cell.length_a   1.000
_cell.length_b   1.000
_cell.length_c   1.000
_cell.angle_alpha   90.00
_cell.angle_beta   90.00
_cell.angle_gamma   90.00
#
_symmetry.space_group_name_H-M   'P 1'
#
loop_
_entity.id
_entity.type
_entity.pdbx_description
1 polymer ?
#
loop_
_entity_poly.entity_id
_entity_poly.type
_entity_poly.pdbx_seq_one_letter_code
_entity_poly.pdbx_strand_id
1 'polypeptide(L)'
;MAMDFAALPPEINSARMYSGPGSAPLLQAATAWERLANGLNATAAAYSAVISGLTADEWRGPSALSMAAAAAPYVTWMRATAAQAEQAAAQAIAAANAYESAYAATVPRPRLWPTAAR
;
A
#
# COMPACT_ATOMS: atom_id res chain seq x y z
N MET A 1 -24.90 5.25 4.35
CA MET A 1 -24.98 6.34 5.36
C MET A 1 -23.60 6.98 5.41
N ALA A 2 -23.43 8.20 4.89
CA ALA A 2 -22.14 8.88 4.88
C ALA A 2 -21.93 9.59 6.23
N MET A 3 -20.67 9.68 6.69
CA MET A 3 -20.32 10.52 7.84
C MET A 3 -20.54 11.99 7.48
N ASP A 4 -21.34 12.70 8.28
CA ASP A 4 -21.52 14.15 8.16
C ASP A 4 -20.66 14.87 9.21
N PHE A 5 -19.49 15.35 8.78
CA PHE A 5 -18.60 16.13 9.62
C PHE A 5 -19.07 17.58 9.78
N ALA A 6 -19.96 18.09 8.92
CA ALA A 6 -20.48 19.45 9.01
C ALA A 6 -21.52 19.61 10.13
N ALA A 7 -22.19 18.52 10.52
CA ALA A 7 -23.08 18.48 11.68
C ALA A 7 -22.34 18.57 13.03
N LEU A 8 -21.02 18.40 13.06
CA LEU A 8 -20.20 18.49 14.27
C LEU A 8 -19.60 19.89 14.44
N PRO A 9 -19.52 20.40 15.69
CA PRO A 9 -18.88 21.68 15.94
C PRO A 9 -17.36 21.58 15.65
N PRO A 10 -16.73 22.69 15.21
CA PRO A 10 -15.35 22.71 14.73
C PRO A 10 -14.32 22.25 15.78
N GLU A 11 -14.63 22.41 17.07
CA GLU A 11 -13.80 21.95 18.19
C GLU A 11 -13.63 20.43 18.17
N ILE A 12 -14.68 19.69 17.84
CA ILE A 12 -14.65 18.22 17.81
C ILE A 12 -13.87 17.73 16.60
N ASN A 13 -14.11 18.30 15.42
CA ASN A 13 -13.39 17.95 14.20
C ASN A 13 -11.90 18.29 14.32
N SER A 14 -11.58 19.47 14.84
CA SER A 14 -10.19 19.88 15.11
C SER A 14 -9.56 18.99 16.18
N ALA A 15 -10.28 18.68 17.25
CA ALA A 15 -9.75 17.85 18.31
C ALA A 15 -9.35 16.46 17.82
N ARG A 16 -10.17 15.86 16.95
CA ARG A 16 -9.90 14.57 16.31
C ARG A 16 -8.74 14.64 15.32
N MET A 17 -8.67 15.69 14.50
CA MET A 17 -7.60 15.86 13.50
C MET A 17 -6.22 16.01 14.14
N TYR A 18 -6.13 16.80 15.22
CA TYR A 18 -4.88 17.07 15.93
C TYR A 18 -4.49 15.98 16.95
N SER A 19 -5.30 14.94 17.11
CA SER A 19 -4.99 13.80 17.98
C SER A 19 -4.56 12.60 17.15
N GLY A 20 -3.53 11.88 17.59
CA GLY A 20 -3.10 10.63 16.98
C GLY A 20 -1.68 10.65 16.40
N PRO A 21 -1.26 9.56 15.74
CA PRO A 21 0.12 9.34 15.33
C PRO A 21 0.53 10.05 14.02
N GLY A 22 -0.38 10.79 13.38
CA GLY A 22 -0.13 11.45 12.10
C GLY A 22 -0.06 10.50 10.89
N SER A 23 0.53 10.95 9.79
CA SER A 23 0.65 10.20 8.54
C SER A 23 1.81 9.19 8.51
N ALA A 24 2.75 9.25 9.45
CA ALA A 24 3.95 8.42 9.45
C ALA A 24 3.67 6.90 9.36
N PRO A 25 2.66 6.33 10.04
CA PRO A 25 2.32 4.91 9.88
C PRO A 25 1.88 4.54 8.46
N LEU A 26 1.22 5.44 7.72
CA LEU A 26 0.83 5.21 6.34
C LEU A 26 2.04 5.17 5.40
N LEU A 27 3.03 6.04 5.64
CA LEU A 27 4.29 6.04 4.88
C LEU A 27 5.13 4.78 5.17
N GLN A 28 5.13 4.30 6.42
CA GLN A 28 5.75 3.03 6.76
C GLN A 28 5.05 1.85 6.07
N ALA A 29 3.72 1.85 6.04
CA ALA A 29 2.95 0.85 5.31
C ALA A 29 3.26 0.88 3.80
N ALA A 30 3.36 2.06 3.21
CA ALA A 30 3.74 2.21 1.80
C ALA A 30 5.10 1.57 1.51
N THR A 31 6.11 1.86 2.34
CA THR A 31 7.45 1.27 2.23
C THR A 31 7.42 -0.26 2.37
N ALA A 32 6.60 -0.79 3.27
CA ALA A 32 6.45 -2.23 3.45
C ALA A 32 5.83 -2.90 2.21
N TRP A 33 4.80 -2.28 1.62
CA TRP A 33 4.18 -2.75 0.39
C TRP A 33 5.12 -2.72 -0.81
N GLU A 34 5.94 -1.67 -0.96
CA GLU A 34 6.98 -1.60 -2.00
C GLU A 34 8.02 -2.72 -1.83
N ARG A 35 8.46 -3.00 -0.61
CA ARG A 35 9.40 -4.10 -0.35
C ARG A 35 8.78 -5.45 -0.70
N LEU A 36 7.50 -5.66 -0.40
CA LEU A 36 6.80 -6.89 -0.78
C LEU A 36 6.69 -7.03 -2.30
N ALA A 37 6.34 -5.95 -3.01
CA ALA A 37 6.28 -5.96 -4.47
C ALA A 37 7.64 -6.33 -5.09
N ASN A 38 8.71 -5.69 -4.61
CA ASN A 38 10.07 -5.98 -5.07
C ASN A 38 10.48 -7.43 -4.79
N GLY A 39 10.16 -7.96 -3.60
CA GLY A 39 10.43 -9.35 -3.24
C GLY A 39 9.69 -10.35 -4.13
N LEU A 40 8.41 -10.09 -4.43
CA LEU A 40 7.59 -10.92 -5.32
C LEU A 40 8.11 -10.89 -6.76
N ASN A 41 8.47 -9.72 -7.28
CA ASN A 41 9.04 -9.59 -8.63
C ASN A 41 10.39 -10.30 -8.75
N ALA A 42 11.28 -10.14 -7.76
CA ALA A 42 12.57 -10.83 -7.74
C ALA A 42 12.39 -12.36 -7.69
N THR A 43 11.45 -12.84 -6.86
CA THR A 43 11.15 -14.28 -6.75
C THR A 43 10.55 -14.81 -8.05
N ALA A 44 9.63 -14.09 -8.68
CA ALA A 44 9.08 -14.45 -9.97
C ALA A 44 10.14 -14.54 -11.07
N ALA A 45 11.11 -13.62 -11.07
CA ALA A 45 12.25 -13.65 -11.99
C ALA A 45 13.14 -14.88 -11.75
N ALA A 46 13.46 -15.19 -10.49
CA ALA A 46 14.24 -16.38 -10.14
C ALA A 46 13.54 -17.68 -10.57
N TYR A 47 12.23 -17.81 -10.34
CA TYR A 47 11.45 -18.95 -10.83
C TYR A 47 11.47 -19.05 -12.35
N SER A 48 11.29 -17.92 -13.05
CA SER A 48 11.33 -17.90 -14.53
C SER A 48 12.69 -18.36 -15.06
N ALA A 49 13.79 -17.99 -14.41
CA ALA A 49 15.14 -18.42 -14.78
C ALA A 49 15.31 -19.94 -14.62
N VAL A 50 14.86 -20.51 -13.49
CA VAL A 50 14.92 -21.97 -13.26
C VAL A 50 14.08 -22.74 -14.28
N ILE A 51 12.87 -22.26 -14.58
CA ILE A 51 12.00 -22.86 -15.62
C ILE A 51 12.67 -22.80 -17.00
N SER A 52 13.31 -21.67 -17.33
CA SER A 52 14.05 -21.54 -18.58
C SER A 52 15.23 -22.52 -18.64
N GLY A 53 15.99 -22.70 -17.55
CA GLY A 53 17.07 -23.69 -17.49
C GLY A 53 16.56 -25.12 -17.69
N LEU A 54 15.47 -25.50 -17.02
CA LEU A 54 14.83 -26.82 -17.17
C LEU A 54 14.39 -27.15 -18.61
N THR A 55 13.96 -26.14 -19.36
CA THR A 55 13.52 -26.30 -20.74
C THR A 55 14.64 -26.13 -21.77
N ALA A 56 15.75 -25.49 -21.41
CA ALA A 56 16.89 -25.22 -22.27
C ALA A 56 18.07 -26.19 -22.10
N ASP A 57 18.27 -26.83 -20.94
CA ASP A 57 19.46 -27.67 -20.65
C ASP A 57 19.19 -29.18 -20.77
N GLU A 58 20.09 -30.01 -20.25
CA GLU A 58 20.19 -31.48 -20.47
C GLU A 58 18.96 -32.28 -20.02
N TRP A 59 18.10 -31.72 -19.15
CA TRP A 59 16.86 -32.31 -18.64
C TRP A 59 15.63 -32.10 -19.57
N ARG A 60 15.84 -32.08 -20.89
CA ARG A 60 14.77 -31.93 -21.90
C ARG A 60 13.85 -33.16 -21.94
N GLY A 61 12.53 -32.94 -21.91
CA GLY A 61 11.53 -33.98 -22.15
C GLY A 61 10.12 -33.62 -21.67
N PRO A 62 9.13 -34.51 -21.89
CA PRO A 62 7.73 -34.28 -21.48
C PRO A 62 7.57 -33.97 -19.98
N SER A 63 8.41 -34.57 -19.14
CA SER A 63 8.41 -34.35 -17.69
C SER A 63 8.84 -32.92 -17.30
N ALA A 64 9.88 -32.37 -17.95
CA ALA A 64 10.33 -31.00 -17.72
C ALA A 64 9.29 -29.97 -18.19
N LEU A 65 8.64 -30.24 -19.34
CA LEU A 65 7.52 -29.40 -19.82
C LEU A 65 6.33 -29.44 -18.85
N SER A 66 6.01 -30.61 -18.29
CA SER A 66 4.95 -30.74 -17.28
C SER A 66 5.28 -29.95 -16.00
N MET A 67 6.52 -30.02 -15.53
CA MET A 67 6.97 -29.22 -14.37
C MET A 67 6.91 -27.72 -14.65
N ALA A 68 7.38 -27.27 -15.82
CA ALA A 68 7.30 -25.87 -16.24
C ALA A 68 5.85 -25.37 -16.28
N ALA A 69 4.94 -26.16 -16.85
CA ALA A 69 3.51 -25.85 -16.90
C ALA A 69 2.88 -25.76 -15.51
N ALA A 70 3.26 -26.64 -14.58
CA ALA A 70 2.75 -26.62 -13.21
C ALA A 70 3.21 -25.39 -12.42
N ALA A 71 4.40 -24.85 -12.69
CA ALA A 71 4.94 -23.68 -12.00
C ALA A 71 4.42 -22.34 -12.56
N ALA A 72 3.96 -22.30 -13.82
CA ALA A 72 3.53 -21.08 -14.50
C ALA A 72 2.42 -20.29 -13.76
N PRO A 73 1.36 -20.91 -13.19
CA PRO A 73 0.33 -20.18 -12.45
C PRO A 73 0.89 -19.44 -11.23
N TYR A 74 1.90 -20.01 -10.55
CA TYR A 74 2.50 -19.39 -9.37
C TYR A 74 3.32 -18.15 -9.75
N VAL A 75 4.06 -18.19 -10.86
CA VAL A 75 4.78 -17.03 -11.39
C VAL A 75 3.80 -15.91 -11.77
N THR A 76 2.70 -16.26 -12.44
CA THR A 76 1.63 -15.30 -12.76
C THR A 76 1.03 -14.67 -11.52
N TRP A 77 0.72 -15.48 -10.50
CA TRP A 77 0.20 -14.99 -9.24
C TRP A 77 1.19 -14.04 -8.52
N MET A 78 2.48 -14.37 -8.48
CA MET A 78 3.50 -13.51 -7.86
C MET A 78 3.56 -12.15 -8.54
N ARG A 79 3.56 -12.10 -9.89
CA ARG A 79 3.57 -10.82 -10.63
C ARG A 79 2.29 -10.01 -10.42
N ALA A 80 1.13 -10.67 -10.46
CA ALA A 80 -0.15 -10.00 -10.22
C ALA A 80 -0.25 -9.45 -8.78
N THR A 81 0.30 -10.17 -7.81
CA THR A 81 0.32 -9.74 -6.41
C THR A 81 1.33 -8.63 -6.19
N ALA A 82 2.48 -8.65 -6.88
CA ALA A 82 3.44 -7.55 -6.86
C ALA A 82 2.80 -6.24 -7.35
N ALA A 83 2.06 -6.28 -8.47
CA ALA A 83 1.35 -5.11 -8.98
C ALA A 83 0.27 -4.59 -8.00
N GLN A 84 -0.45 -5.48 -7.32
CA GLN A 84 -1.40 -5.08 -6.27
C GLN A 84 -0.70 -4.44 -5.07
N ALA A 85 0.47 -4.95 -4.68
CA ALA A 85 1.28 -4.36 -3.61
C ALA A 85 1.80 -2.96 -3.99
N GLU A 86 2.24 -2.76 -5.23
CA GLU A 86 2.61 -1.42 -5.75
C GLU A 86 1.43 -0.44 -5.68
N GLN A 87 0.24 -0.89 -6.07
CA GLN A 87 -0.97 -0.08 -5.94
C GLN A 87 -1.30 0.24 -4.48
N ALA A 88 -1.18 -0.73 -3.58
CA ALA A 88 -1.41 -0.51 -2.14
C ALA A 88 -0.43 0.51 -1.55
N ALA A 89 0.84 0.48 -1.97
CA ALA A 89 1.82 1.48 -1.58
C ALA A 89 1.41 2.89 -2.06
N ALA A 90 1.04 3.02 -3.33
CA ALA A 90 0.59 4.29 -3.91
C ALA A 90 -0.65 4.84 -3.17
N GLN A 91 -1.60 3.98 -2.83
CA GLN A 91 -2.80 4.38 -2.07
C GLN A 91 -2.47 4.80 -0.63
N ALA A 92 -1.52 4.14 0.03
CA ALA A 92 -1.06 4.54 1.36
C ALA A 92 -0.39 5.92 1.35
N ILE A 93 0.41 6.22 0.32
CA ILE A 93 0.99 7.57 0.10
C ILE A 93 -0.11 8.59 -0.18
N ALA A 94 -1.08 8.26 -1.05
CA ALA A 94 -2.21 9.15 -1.34
C ALA A 94 -3.03 9.46 -0.07
N ALA A 95 -3.28 8.47 0.78
CA ALA A 95 -3.95 8.64 2.06
C ALA A 95 -3.15 9.51 3.04
N ALA A 96 -1.82 9.34 3.10
CA ALA A 96 -0.94 10.19 3.89
C ALA A 96 -1.04 11.66 3.44
N ASN A 97 -0.98 11.92 2.13
CA ASN A 97 -1.09 13.27 1.58
C ASN A 97 -2.48 13.89 1.82
N ALA A 98 -3.54 13.09 1.74
CA ALA A 98 -4.90 13.53 2.07
C ALA A 98 -5.02 13.92 3.55
N TYR A 99 -4.41 13.15 4.45
CA TYR A 99 -4.34 13.49 5.87
C TYR A 99 -3.61 14.82 6.09
N GLU A 100 -2.43 15.01 5.51
CA GLU A 100 -1.65 16.25 5.67
C GLU A 100 -2.40 17.46 5.11
N SER A 101 -3.08 17.30 3.97
CA SER A 101 -3.91 18.35 3.37
C SER A 101 -5.08 18.73 4.29
N ALA A 102 -5.76 17.74 4.87
CA ALA A 102 -6.85 17.97 5.81
C ALA A 102 -6.35 18.58 7.13
N TYR A 103 -5.18 18.15 7.61
CA TYR A 103 -4.54 18.71 8.79
C TYR A 103 -4.21 20.20 8.59
N ALA A 104 -3.60 20.56 7.46
CA ALA A 104 -3.27 21.95 7.12
C ALA A 104 -4.51 22.84 6.94
N ALA A 105 -5.61 22.29 6.43
CA ALA A 105 -6.86 23.02 6.25
C ALA A 105 -7.69 23.16 7.55
N THR A 106 -7.43 22.35 8.58
CA THR A 106 -8.20 22.33 9.82
C THR A 106 -7.83 23.49 10.75
N VAL A 107 -8.83 24.17 11.32
CA VAL A 107 -8.61 25.36 12.16
C VAL A 107 -7.80 25.01 13.43
N PRO A 108 -6.66 25.68 13.70
CA PRO A 108 -5.86 25.43 14.89
C PRO A 108 -6.61 25.79 16.19
N ARG A 109 -6.51 24.93 17.22
CA ARG A 109 -7.13 25.14 18.54
C ARG A 109 -6.88 26.52 19.18
N PRO A 110 -5.70 27.16 19.04
CA PRO A 110 -5.47 28.51 19.58
C PRO A 110 -6.42 29.59 19.04
N ARG A 111 -7.10 29.35 17.91
CA ARG A 111 -8.03 30.30 17.28
C ARG A 111 -9.48 30.16 17.76
N LEU A 112 -9.83 29.07 18.47
CA LEU A 112 -11.20 28.80 18.93
C LEU A 112 -11.48 29.25 20.38
N TRP A 113 -10.45 29.45 21.21
CA TRP A 113 -10.62 29.88 22.61
C TRP A 113 -10.77 31.40 22.91
N PRO A 114 -10.65 32.36 21.97
CA PRO A 114 -10.88 33.78 22.31
C PRO A 114 -12.34 34.16 22.67
N THR A 115 -13.32 33.34 22.29
CA THR A 115 -14.76 33.68 22.38
C THR A 115 -15.58 32.84 23.37
N ALA A 116 -15.00 31.81 23.99
CA ALA A 116 -15.74 30.89 24.88
C ALA A 116 -15.75 31.33 26.36
N ALA A 117 -15.16 32.48 26.70
CA ALA A 117 -15.00 32.97 28.07
C ALA A 117 -15.75 34.28 28.38
N ARG A 118 -16.80 34.60 27.62
CA ARG A 118 -17.68 35.75 27.86
C ARG A 118 -19.13 35.30 27.75
#